data_AF-X0T374-F1
#
_entry.id   AF-X0T374-F1
#
_cell.length_a   1.000
_cell.length_b   1.000
_cell.length_c   1.000
_cell.angle_alpha   90.00
_cell.angle_beta   90.00
_cell.angle_gamma   90.00
#
_symmetry.space_group_name_H-M   'P 1'
#
loop_
_entity.id
_entity.type
_entity.pdbx_description
1 polymer ?
#
loop_
_entity_poly.entity_id
_entity_poly.type
_entity_poly.pdbx_seq_one_letter_code
_entity_poly.pdbx_strand_id
1 'polypeptide(L)'
;MFANDVEFLKEHVDVIILSDDSGKARVAVVPAYQGRVMTSTADGSDGISFGWINNDLISSGKLQPHMNPFGGEDRFWMGPEGGQYAIFFAPGTPFDFEHWQTPAIIDTEPFDVVSKSDTEIVFAKGAKLANYSGTEFDIRVDRTISLLDITSAGKSLGITFPDDVKLV
;
A
#
# COMPACT_ATOMS: atom_id res chain seq x y z
N MET A 1 3.20 -7.60 -17.57
CA MET A 1 4.53 -6.96 -17.43
C MET A 1 4.36 -5.74 -16.55
N PHE A 2 5.41 -5.30 -15.86
CA PHE A 2 5.35 -4.12 -14.98
C PHE A 2 4.80 -2.89 -15.71
N ALA A 3 5.21 -2.65 -16.96
CA ALA A 3 4.70 -1.55 -17.78
C ALA A 3 3.17 -1.59 -17.93
N ASN A 4 2.60 -2.74 -18.31
CA ASN A 4 1.16 -2.89 -18.52
C ASN A 4 0.35 -2.57 -17.25
N ASP A 5 0.85 -3.04 -16.10
CA ASP A 5 0.21 -2.80 -14.81
C ASP A 5 0.27 -1.33 -14.42
N VAL A 6 1.40 -0.67 -14.67
CA VAL A 6 1.55 0.78 -14.45
C VAL A 6 0.68 1.59 -15.40
N GLU A 7 0.60 1.20 -16.67
CA GLU A 7 -0.26 1.85 -17.67
C GLU A 7 -1.74 1.74 -17.26
N PHE A 8 -2.19 0.53 -16.93
CA PHE A 8 -3.54 0.30 -16.41
C PHE A 8 -3.84 1.18 -15.18
N LEU A 9 -2.95 1.18 -14.17
CA LEU A 9 -3.16 1.99 -12.98
C LEU A 9 -3.25 3.48 -13.30
N LYS A 10 -2.42 3.99 -14.21
CA LYS A 10 -2.42 5.41 -14.63
C LYS A 10 -3.69 5.85 -15.34
N GLU A 11 -4.48 4.93 -15.88
CA GLU A 11 -5.80 5.25 -16.44
C GLU A 11 -6.82 5.61 -15.34
N HIS A 12 -6.56 5.23 -14.08
CA HIS A 12 -7.52 5.29 -12.99
C HIS A 12 -7.04 6.11 -11.78
N VAL A 13 -5.74 6.13 -11.51
CA VAL A 13 -5.13 6.77 -10.33
C VAL A 13 -3.74 7.30 -10.63
N ASP A 14 -3.28 8.27 -9.83
CA ASP A 14 -1.90 8.74 -9.89
C ASP A 14 -0.94 7.63 -9.40
N VAL A 15 0.04 7.30 -10.24
CA VAL A 15 1.07 6.30 -9.94
C VAL A 15 2.42 6.97 -9.83
N ILE A 16 3.09 6.73 -8.71
CA ILE A 16 4.46 7.17 -8.47
C ILE A 16 5.37 5.97 -8.68
N ILE A 17 6.37 6.13 -9.54
CA ILE A 17 7.40 5.11 -9.78
C ILE A 17 8.65 5.52 -9.03
N LEU A 18 9.14 4.65 -8.14
CA LEU A 18 10.51 4.69 -7.66
C LEU A 18 11.37 3.82 -8.59
N SER A 19 12.60 4.25 -8.83
CA SER A 19 13.57 3.54 -9.66
C SER A 19 14.98 3.72 -9.12
N ASP A 20 15.78 2.67 -9.20
CA ASP A 20 17.23 2.81 -9.06
C ASP A 20 17.85 3.47 -10.31
N ASP A 21 19.12 3.85 -10.20
CA ASP A 21 19.88 4.51 -11.28
C ASP A 21 19.97 3.63 -12.55
N SER A 22 19.95 2.31 -12.41
CA SER A 22 20.00 1.38 -13.55
C SER A 22 18.67 1.27 -14.30
N GLY A 23 17.57 1.70 -13.67
CA GLY A 23 16.22 1.57 -14.20
C GLY A 23 15.64 0.16 -14.09
N LYS A 24 16.32 -0.76 -13.40
CA LYS A 24 15.94 -2.17 -13.29
C LYS A 24 15.05 -2.42 -12.09
N ALA A 25 15.46 -1.96 -10.91
CA ALA A 25 14.64 -2.04 -9.71
C ALA A 25 13.60 -0.93 -9.78
N ARG A 26 12.32 -1.29 -9.84
CA ARG A 26 11.22 -0.32 -9.91
C ARG A 26 10.08 -0.72 -9.00
N VAL A 27 9.47 0.27 -8.36
CA VAL A 27 8.30 0.09 -7.49
C VAL A 27 7.23 1.08 -7.89
N ALA A 28 6.02 0.59 -8.15
CA ALA A 28 4.84 1.40 -8.43
C ALA A 28 4.04 1.59 -7.14
N VAL A 29 3.90 2.84 -6.73
CA VAL A 29 3.23 3.26 -5.49
C VAL A 29 2.02 4.13 -5.83
N VAL A 30 0.89 3.90 -5.16
CA VAL A 30 -0.34 4.69 -5.37
C VAL A 30 -0.75 5.44 -4.09
N PRO A 31 -0.64 6.78 -4.06
CA PRO A 31 -1.08 7.60 -2.92
C PRO A 31 -2.56 7.41 -2.57
N ALA A 32 -3.41 7.28 -3.60
CA ALA A 32 -4.85 7.07 -3.46
C ALA A 32 -5.22 5.78 -2.72
N TYR A 33 -4.30 4.80 -2.69
CA TYR A 33 -4.47 3.53 -2.00
C TYR A 33 -3.58 3.48 -0.75
N GLN A 34 -3.65 4.53 0.07
CA GLN A 34 -2.89 4.65 1.34
C GLN A 34 -1.36 4.55 1.15
N GLY A 35 -0.85 5.05 0.02
CA GLY A 35 0.56 4.96 -0.34
C GLY A 35 1.05 3.52 -0.57
N ARG A 36 0.17 2.62 -1.03
CA ARG A 36 0.47 1.20 -1.21
C ARG A 36 1.46 0.92 -2.34
N VAL A 37 2.32 -0.07 -2.15
CA VAL A 37 3.09 -0.68 -3.24
C VAL A 37 2.16 -1.57 -4.04
N MET A 38 1.80 -1.13 -5.24
CA MET A 38 0.90 -1.89 -6.12
C MET A 38 1.61 -3.02 -6.83
N THR A 39 2.86 -2.79 -7.24
CA THR A 39 3.72 -3.81 -7.79
C THR A 39 5.17 -3.32 -7.86
N SER A 40 6.10 -4.25 -7.91
CA SER A 40 7.53 -4.03 -8.10
C SER A 40 8.09 -4.96 -9.18
N THR A 41 9.29 -4.65 -9.63
CA THR A 41 10.05 -5.47 -10.58
C THR A 41 11.54 -5.25 -10.42
N ALA A 42 12.33 -6.30 -10.66
CA ALA A 42 13.79 -6.24 -10.66
C ALA A 42 14.39 -6.20 -12.08
N ASP A 43 13.56 -6.09 -13.12
CA ASP A 43 13.97 -6.19 -14.53
C ASP A 43 13.54 -5.01 -15.41
N GLY A 44 13.14 -3.89 -14.79
CA GLY A 44 12.67 -2.69 -15.47
C GLY A 44 11.28 -2.84 -16.06
N SER A 45 10.89 -1.93 -16.96
CA SER A 45 9.51 -1.84 -17.48
C SER A 45 8.97 -3.14 -18.09
N ASP A 46 9.82 -3.90 -18.79
CA ASP A 46 9.44 -5.16 -19.43
C ASP A 46 9.56 -6.36 -18.47
N GLY A 47 9.94 -6.12 -17.22
CA GLY A 47 10.06 -7.14 -16.19
C GLY A 47 8.71 -7.73 -15.77
N ILE A 48 8.80 -8.86 -15.08
CA ILE A 48 7.65 -9.46 -14.41
C ILE A 48 7.20 -8.50 -13.29
N SER A 49 5.90 -8.33 -13.21
CA SER A 49 5.23 -7.58 -12.15
C SER A 49 5.02 -8.53 -10.97
N PHE A 50 5.44 -8.16 -9.76
CA PHE A 50 5.36 -9.05 -8.59
C PHE A 50 4.05 -8.91 -7.80
N GLY A 51 3.35 -7.78 -7.94
CA GLY A 51 2.07 -7.53 -7.29
C GLY A 51 0.86 -8.15 -8.00
N TRP A 52 -0.22 -8.35 -7.24
CA TRP A 52 -1.54 -8.68 -7.77
C TRP A 52 -2.40 -7.43 -7.86
N ILE A 53 -3.03 -7.17 -9.01
CA ILE A 53 -3.89 -5.98 -9.22
C ILE A 53 -5.33 -6.42 -9.51
N ASN A 54 -6.29 -5.82 -8.81
CA ASN A 54 -7.70 -6.07 -9.03
C ASN A 54 -8.25 -5.15 -10.14
N ASN A 55 -8.03 -5.57 -11.39
CA ASN A 55 -8.41 -4.80 -12.58
C ASN A 55 -9.91 -4.47 -12.62
N ASP A 56 -10.77 -5.42 -12.27
CA ASP A 56 -12.23 -5.24 -12.31
C ASP A 56 -12.69 -4.18 -11.31
N LEU A 57 -12.17 -4.21 -10.07
CA LEU A 57 -12.53 -3.22 -9.06
C LEU A 57 -12.02 -1.83 -9.43
N ILE A 58 -10.74 -1.72 -9.82
CA ILE A 58 -10.11 -0.43 -10.13
C ILE A 58 -10.79 0.21 -11.34
N SER A 59 -11.00 -0.55 -12.42
CA SER A 59 -11.67 -0.05 -13.63
C SER A 59 -13.13 0.33 -13.41
N SER A 60 -13.81 -0.27 -12.42
CA SER A 60 -15.18 0.10 -12.08
C SER A 60 -15.31 1.51 -11.50
N GLY A 61 -14.25 2.04 -10.87
CA GLY A 61 -14.25 3.31 -10.15
C GLY A 61 -15.20 3.34 -8.93
N LYS A 62 -15.69 2.18 -8.49
CA LYS A 62 -16.69 2.06 -7.42
C LYS A 62 -16.07 1.49 -6.16
N LEU A 63 -16.49 2.03 -5.03
CA LEU A 63 -16.20 1.45 -3.72
C LEU A 63 -17.23 0.38 -3.37
N GLN A 64 -16.76 -0.69 -2.74
CA GLN A 64 -17.57 -1.78 -2.20
C GLN A 64 -17.80 -1.59 -0.70
N PRO A 65 -18.91 -2.12 -0.15
CA PRO A 65 -19.06 -2.28 1.29
C PRO A 65 -17.92 -3.11 1.88
N HIS A 66 -17.70 -2.98 3.19
CA HIS A 66 -16.74 -3.74 3.98
C HIS A 66 -15.27 -3.37 3.71
N MET A 67 -14.78 -3.62 2.50
CA MET A 67 -13.40 -3.31 2.09
C MET A 67 -13.26 -3.25 0.57
N ASN A 68 -12.22 -2.56 0.12
CA ASN A 68 -11.87 -2.38 -1.29
C ASN A 68 -10.53 -3.07 -1.61
N PRO A 69 -10.57 -4.33 -2.09
CA PRO A 69 -9.36 -5.09 -2.43
C PRO A 69 -8.76 -4.65 -3.76
N PHE A 70 -8.15 -3.46 -3.81
CA PHE A 70 -7.46 -2.96 -5.02
C PHE A 70 -6.27 -3.82 -5.47
N GLY A 71 -5.75 -4.66 -4.56
CA GLY A 71 -4.54 -5.45 -4.77
C GLY A 71 -3.30 -4.78 -4.18
N GLY A 72 -2.12 -5.10 -4.69
CA GLY A 72 -0.82 -4.67 -4.21
C GLY A 72 0.02 -5.79 -3.62
N GLU A 73 1.25 -5.44 -3.26
CA GLU A 73 2.20 -6.30 -2.56
C GLU A 73 2.10 -6.17 -1.05
N ASP A 74 1.52 -5.06 -0.58
CA ASP A 74 1.34 -4.78 0.82
C ASP A 74 0.00 -4.10 1.10
N ARG A 75 -0.38 -4.06 2.39
CA ARG A 75 -1.54 -3.32 2.86
C ARG A 75 -1.33 -2.91 4.30
N PHE A 76 -1.53 -1.62 4.60
CA PHE A 76 -1.60 -1.15 5.98
C PHE A 76 -2.88 -1.66 6.65
N TRP A 77 -2.78 -2.11 7.89
CA TRP A 77 -3.92 -2.64 8.66
C TRP A 77 -3.75 -2.41 10.16
N MET A 78 -4.86 -2.30 10.88
CA MET A 78 -4.87 -2.12 12.33
C MET A 78 -5.83 -3.11 12.99
N GLY A 79 -5.44 -3.65 14.14
CA GLY A 79 -6.29 -4.56 14.94
C GLY A 79 -6.71 -3.96 16.28
N PRO A 80 -7.60 -4.63 17.01
CA PRO A 80 -8.25 -5.90 16.65
C PRO A 80 -9.40 -5.70 15.65
N GLU A 81 -9.66 -6.71 14.82
CA GLU A 81 -10.77 -6.66 13.84
C GLU A 81 -12.15 -6.85 14.47
N GLY A 82 -12.23 -7.44 15.67
CA GLY A 82 -13.48 -7.66 16.39
C GLY A 82 -13.33 -7.53 17.91
N GLY A 83 -14.46 -7.51 18.61
CA GLY A 83 -14.51 -7.30 20.06
C GLY A 83 -14.65 -5.84 20.46
N GLN A 84 -14.74 -5.60 21.77
CA GLN A 84 -15.01 -4.27 22.34
C GLN A 84 -13.97 -3.18 21.99
N TYR A 85 -12.77 -3.58 21.59
CA TYR A 85 -11.69 -2.66 21.21
C TYR A 85 -11.52 -2.51 19.70
N ALA A 86 -12.38 -3.13 18.87
CA ALA A 86 -12.29 -3.03 17.42
C ALA A 86 -12.68 -1.65 16.90
N ILE A 87 -12.06 -1.23 15.81
CA ILE A 87 -12.39 0.00 15.07
C ILE A 87 -13.26 -0.26 13.83
N PHE A 88 -13.72 -1.50 13.66
CA PHE A 88 -14.41 -1.98 12.46
C PHE A 88 -15.93 -2.08 12.61
N PHE A 89 -16.47 -1.75 13.78
CA PHE A 89 -17.87 -1.93 14.13
C PHE A 89 -18.41 -0.67 14.78
N ALA A 90 -19.63 -0.29 14.41
CA ALA A 90 -20.34 0.76 15.11
C ALA A 90 -20.72 0.30 16.54
N PRO A 91 -20.75 1.19 17.54
CA PRO A 91 -21.13 0.81 18.91
C PRO A 91 -22.50 0.13 18.97
N GLY A 92 -22.56 -1.02 19.64
CA GLY A 92 -23.79 -1.79 19.84
C GLY A 92 -24.13 -2.80 18.74
N THR A 93 -23.39 -2.85 17.63
CA THR A 93 -23.65 -3.82 16.56
C THR A 93 -23.07 -5.21 16.88
N PRO A 94 -23.68 -6.29 16.35
CA PRO A 94 -23.07 -7.61 16.41
C PRO A 94 -21.70 -7.66 15.73
N PHE A 95 -20.84 -8.59 16.17
CA PHE A 95 -19.57 -8.88 15.52
C PHE A 95 -19.74 -9.94 14.42
N ASP A 96 -20.41 -9.55 13.34
CA ASP A 96 -20.60 -10.37 12.14
C ASP A 96 -20.09 -9.64 10.89
N PHE A 97 -20.13 -10.30 9.73
CA PHE A 97 -19.62 -9.71 8.49
C PHE A 97 -20.49 -8.54 7.99
N GLU A 98 -21.81 -8.59 8.24
CA GLU A 98 -22.74 -7.56 7.77
C GLU A 98 -22.44 -6.17 8.38
N HIS A 99 -22.02 -6.15 9.65
CA HIS A 99 -21.71 -4.91 10.37
C HIS A 99 -20.24 -4.52 10.34
N TRP A 100 -19.36 -5.39 9.86
CA TRP A 100 -17.93 -5.13 9.77
C TRP A 100 -17.64 -4.13 8.65
N GLN A 101 -16.89 -3.08 8.93
CA GLN A 101 -16.50 -2.06 7.95
C GLN A 101 -15.09 -1.57 8.23
N THR A 102 -14.24 -1.64 7.21
CA THR A 102 -12.88 -1.09 7.29
C THR A 102 -12.96 0.43 7.40
N PRO A 103 -12.25 1.06 8.37
CA PRO A 103 -12.12 2.50 8.44
C PRO A 103 -11.54 3.10 7.17
N ALA A 104 -12.06 4.26 6.74
CA ALA A 104 -11.67 4.91 5.50
C ALA A 104 -10.16 5.19 5.43
N ILE A 105 -9.53 5.55 6.56
CA ILE A 105 -8.07 5.75 6.68
C ILE A 105 -7.23 4.50 6.31
N ILE A 106 -7.80 3.30 6.36
CA ILE A 106 -7.13 2.02 6.05
C ILE A 106 -7.51 1.49 4.66
N ASP A 107 -8.59 2.02 4.05
CA ASP A 107 -9.20 1.42 2.85
C ASP A 107 -9.34 2.36 1.65
N THR A 108 -9.78 3.61 1.87
CA THR A 108 -10.26 4.48 0.78
C THR A 108 -9.71 5.91 0.81
N GLU A 109 -9.16 6.36 1.93
CA GLU A 109 -8.60 7.71 2.00
C GLU A 109 -7.19 7.77 1.40
N PRO A 110 -6.89 8.75 0.54
CA PRO A 110 -5.54 8.97 0.05
C PRO A 110 -4.62 9.43 1.19
N PHE A 111 -3.34 9.05 1.08
CA PHE A 111 -2.28 9.59 1.93
C PHE A 111 -1.55 10.73 1.23
N ASP A 112 -1.14 11.73 2.01
CA ASP A 112 -0.49 12.92 1.47
C ASP A 112 1.00 12.66 1.25
N VAL A 113 1.52 13.01 0.08
CA VAL A 113 2.95 12.93 -0.20
C VAL A 113 3.67 14.06 0.56
N VAL A 114 4.58 13.70 1.45
CA VAL A 114 5.38 14.64 2.25
C VAL A 114 6.70 14.97 1.54
N SER A 115 7.37 13.96 1.00
CA SER A 115 8.60 14.12 0.23
C SER A 115 8.79 12.97 -0.76
N LYS A 116 9.56 13.22 -1.81
CA LYS A 116 9.83 12.25 -2.88
C LYS A 116 11.23 12.48 -3.45
N SER A 117 11.94 11.38 -3.72
CA SER A 117 13.12 11.28 -4.57
C SER A 117 12.90 10.20 -5.65
N ASP A 118 13.96 9.85 -6.39
CA ASP A 118 13.89 8.75 -7.37
C ASP A 118 13.79 7.38 -6.69
N THR A 119 14.34 7.23 -5.49
CA THR A 119 14.42 5.95 -4.77
C THR A 119 13.58 5.91 -3.49
N GLU A 120 12.95 7.01 -3.09
CA GLU A 120 12.17 7.09 -1.86
C GLU A 120 10.91 7.95 -2.01
N ILE A 121 9.84 7.54 -1.31
CA ILE A 121 8.68 8.38 -1.07
C ILE A 121 8.21 8.28 0.38
N VAL A 122 7.83 9.43 0.94
CA VAL A 122 7.30 9.56 2.30
C VAL A 122 5.87 10.08 2.22
N PHE A 123 4.99 9.43 2.96
CA PHE A 123 3.60 9.80 3.14
C PHE A 123 3.29 10.13 4.60
N ALA A 124 2.30 10.99 4.80
CA ALA A 124 1.68 11.19 6.10
C ALA A 124 0.16 11.27 5.96
N LYS A 125 -0.54 10.81 6.99
CA LYS A 125 -1.98 10.99 7.12
C LYS A 125 -2.41 11.02 8.58
N GLY A 126 -3.12 12.06 8.98
CA GLY A 126 -3.77 12.15 10.28
C GLY A 126 -5.23 11.70 10.21
N ALA A 127 -5.73 11.05 11.26
CA ALA A 127 -7.12 10.65 11.36
C ALA A 127 -7.59 10.58 12.81
N LYS A 128 -8.91 10.65 12.99
CA LYS A 128 -9.57 10.32 14.25
C LYS A 128 -10.33 9.02 14.10
N LEU A 129 -10.17 8.12 15.06
CA LEU A 129 -10.87 6.85 15.11
C LEU A 129 -11.58 6.71 16.45
N ALA A 130 -12.65 5.92 16.48
CA ALA A 130 -13.24 5.45 17.72
C ALA A 130 -13.32 3.93 17.67
N ASN A 131 -13.00 3.26 18.79
CA ASN A 131 -13.32 1.85 18.91
C ASN A 131 -14.79 1.63 19.28
N TYR A 132 -15.23 0.38 19.23
CA TYR A 132 -16.57 -0.05 19.57
C TYR A 132 -17.02 0.38 20.98
N SER A 133 -16.11 0.42 21.96
CA SER A 133 -16.34 0.94 23.31
C SER A 133 -16.42 2.47 23.42
N GLY A 134 -16.25 3.21 22.31
CA GLY A 134 -16.35 4.67 22.27
C GLY A 134 -15.08 5.40 22.71
N THR A 135 -13.94 4.72 22.84
CA THR A 135 -12.65 5.39 23.06
C THR A 135 -12.18 6.03 21.77
N GLU A 136 -11.93 7.34 21.80
CA GLU A 136 -11.41 8.11 20.67
C GLU A 136 -9.87 8.07 20.63
N PHE A 137 -9.32 7.99 19.42
CA PHE A 137 -7.91 8.02 19.12
C PHE A 137 -7.64 9.14 18.11
N ASP A 138 -6.63 9.96 18.40
CA ASP A 138 -6.00 10.81 17.39
C ASP A 138 -4.74 10.10 16.91
N ILE A 139 -4.72 9.72 15.63
CA ILE A 139 -3.66 8.91 15.04
C ILE A 139 -2.99 9.63 13.87
N ARG A 140 -1.72 9.31 13.68
CA ARG A 140 -0.95 9.69 12.50
C ARG A 140 -0.27 8.45 11.94
N VAL A 141 -0.40 8.24 10.63
CA VAL A 141 0.33 7.24 9.88
C VAL A 141 1.43 7.96 9.11
N ASP A 142 2.68 7.63 9.41
CA ASP A 142 3.85 8.02 8.62
C ASP A 142 4.36 6.78 7.90
N ARG A 143 4.46 6.84 6.57
CA ARG A 143 4.83 5.71 5.74
C ARG A 143 5.95 6.09 4.78
N THR A 144 7.06 5.37 4.86
CA THR A 144 8.20 5.52 3.96
C THR A 144 8.37 4.26 3.13
N ILE A 145 8.58 4.44 1.84
CA ILE A 145 8.89 3.37 0.89
C ILE A 145 10.20 3.76 0.21
N SER A 146 11.21 2.91 0.34
CA SER A 146 12.55 3.18 -0.18
C SER A 146 13.09 1.95 -0.90
N LEU A 147 13.69 2.17 -2.07
CA LEU A 147 14.51 1.17 -2.75
C LEU A 147 15.85 1.06 -2.03
N LEU A 148 16.23 -0.17 -1.66
CA LEU A 148 17.53 -0.44 -1.05
C LEU A 148 18.52 -0.91 -2.11
N ASP A 149 19.72 -0.34 -2.12
CA ASP A 149 20.82 -0.91 -2.89
C ASP A 149 21.23 -2.29 -2.34
N ILE A 150 21.98 -3.06 -3.14
CA ILE A 150 22.40 -4.43 -2.79
C ILE A 150 23.19 -4.50 -1.48
N THR A 151 23.95 -3.45 -1.16
CA THR A 151 24.77 -3.37 0.06
C THR A 151 23.88 -3.17 1.28
N SER A 152 22.92 -2.26 1.18
CA SER A 152 21.95 -1.91 2.21
C SER A 152 20.97 -3.06 2.46
N ALA A 153 20.49 -3.71 1.39
CA ALA A 153 19.66 -4.90 1.48
C ALA A 153 20.42 -6.06 2.13
N GLY A 154 21.67 -6.31 1.70
CA GLY A 154 22.52 -7.36 2.28
C GLY A 154 22.78 -7.14 3.78
N LYS A 155 23.05 -5.89 4.17
CA LYS A 155 23.20 -5.51 5.57
C LYS A 155 21.93 -5.76 6.39
N SER A 156 20.76 -5.38 5.86
CA SER A 156 19.47 -5.58 6.54
C SER A 156 19.12 -7.05 6.74
N LEU A 157 19.51 -7.90 5.78
CA LEU A 157 19.24 -9.34 5.81
C LEU A 157 20.38 -10.17 6.45
N GLY A 158 21.53 -9.56 6.72
CA GLY A 158 22.70 -10.25 7.26
C GLY A 158 23.37 -11.21 6.27
N ILE A 159 23.27 -10.94 4.97
CA ILE A 159 23.83 -11.78 3.90
C ILE A 159 24.63 -10.96 2.89
N THR A 160 25.44 -11.65 2.09
CA THR A 160 26.03 -11.10 0.87
C THR A 160 25.33 -11.74 -0.31
N PHE A 161 24.79 -10.91 -1.21
CA PHE A 161 24.14 -11.39 -2.41
C PHE A 161 25.19 -11.81 -3.45
N PRO A 162 24.99 -12.94 -4.15
CA PRO A 162 25.70 -13.24 -5.38
C PRO A 162 25.44 -12.19 -6.47
N ASP A 163 26.41 -11.99 -7.36
CA ASP A 163 26.35 -10.96 -8.42
C ASP A 163 25.23 -11.18 -9.45
N ASP A 164 24.69 -12.41 -9.55
CA ASP A 164 23.63 -12.77 -10.49
C ASP A 164 22.20 -12.62 -9.91
N VAL A 165 22.09 -12.23 -8.63
CA VAL A 165 20.79 -11.94 -8.01
C VAL A 165 20.30 -10.56 -8.42
N LYS A 166 19.08 -10.51 -8.97
CA LYS A 166 18.33 -9.27 -9.19
C LYS A 166 17.46 -9.00 -7.98
N LEU A 167 17.44 -7.74 -7.52
CA LEU A 167 16.73 -7.32 -6.32
C LEU A 167 15.89 -6.08 -6.61
N VAL A 168 14.76 -6.00 -5.93
CA VAL A 168 13.90 -4.82 -5.78
C VAL A 168 13.35 -4.81 -4.36
#